data_AF-A0AAV5JZH9-F1
#
_entry.id   AF-A0AAV5JZH9-F1
#
_cell.length_a   1.000
_cell.length_b   1.000
_cell.length_c   1.000
_cell.angle_alpha   90.00
_cell.angle_beta   90.00
_cell.angle_gamma   90.00
#
_symmetry.space_group_name_H-M   'P 1'
#
loop_
_entity.id
_entity.type
_entity.pdbx_description
1 polymer ?
#
loop_
_entity_poly.entity_id
_entity_poly.type
_entity_poly.pdbx_seq_one_letter_code
_entity_poly.pdbx_strand_id
1 'polypeptide(L)'
;MTRKMIIVSLWCIQTIPSNRPSMSKVLEMLQGSLEALPLPPEPLLSSPAAISPQISNTTSSVIMQGVPRTLETNSLLDDVSSNT
;
A
#
# COMPACT_ATOMS: atom_id res chain seq x y z
N MET A 1 6.32 -19.36 -16.57
CA MET A 1 6.14 -19.33 -15.10
C MET A 1 6.16 -17.92 -14.50
N THR A 2 7.03 -17.00 -14.97
CA THR A 2 7.21 -15.66 -14.39
C THR A 2 5.92 -14.87 -14.18
N ARG A 3 5.03 -14.84 -15.19
CA ARG A 3 3.75 -14.10 -15.10
C ARG A 3 2.87 -14.57 -13.94
N LYS A 4 2.88 -15.86 -13.61
CA LYS A 4 2.07 -16.41 -12.51
C LYS A 4 2.57 -15.90 -11.16
N MET A 5 3.88 -15.97 -10.96
CA MET A 5 4.52 -15.50 -9.74
C MET A 5 4.28 -14.00 -9.53
N ILE A 6 4.31 -13.21 -10.61
CA ILE A 6 4.00 -11.78 -10.54
C ILE A 6 2.54 -11.55 -10.12
N ILE A 7 1.57 -12.25 -10.70
CA ILE A 7 0.17 -12.04 -10.33
C ILE A 7 -0.07 -12.43 -8.86
N VAL A 8 0.48 -13.58 -8.43
CA VAL A 8 0.38 -14.03 -7.03
C VAL A 8 1.07 -13.03 -6.08
N SER A 9 2.26 -12.52 -6.42
CA SER A 9 2.94 -11.54 -5.58
C SER A 9 2.16 -10.23 -5.48
N LEU A 10 1.57 -9.76 -6.59
CA LEU A 10 0.71 -8.58 -6.60
C LEU A 10 -0.53 -8.75 -5.67
N TRP A 11 -1.16 -9.93 -5.67
CA TRP A 11 -2.25 -10.24 -4.73
C TRP A 11 -1.79 -10.21 -3.26
N CYS A 12 -0.58 -10.66 -2.96
CA CYS A 12 -0.06 -10.72 -1.59
C CYS A 12 0.34 -9.34 -1.01
N ILE A 13 0.72 -8.38 -1.86
CA ILE A 13 1.19 -7.06 -1.42
C ILE A 13 0.08 -5.99 -1.37
N GLN A 14 -1.19 -6.36 -1.57
CA GLN A 14 -2.31 -5.42 -1.58
C GLN A 14 -2.35 -4.52 -0.32
N THR A 15 -2.64 -3.24 -0.51
CA THR A 15 -2.71 -2.24 0.56
C THR A 15 -3.85 -2.51 1.54
N ILE A 16 -4.97 -3.03 1.03
CA ILE A 16 -6.13 -3.43 1.81
C ILE A 16 -5.94 -4.88 2.29
N PRO A 17 -5.84 -5.15 3.60
CA PRO A 17 -5.56 -6.50 4.12
C PRO A 17 -6.61 -7.54 3.73
N SER A 18 -7.88 -7.15 3.64
CA SER A 18 -8.99 -8.04 3.26
C SER A 18 -8.95 -8.48 1.80
N ASN A 19 -8.15 -7.83 0.95
CA ASN A 19 -7.95 -8.27 -0.43
C ASN A 19 -6.80 -9.27 -0.59
N ARG A 20 -6.02 -9.52 0.46
CA ARG A 20 -4.93 -10.50 0.40
C ARG A 20 -5.50 -11.92 0.49
N PRO A 21 -5.08 -12.85 -0.38
CA PRO A 21 -5.50 -14.24 -0.30
C PRO A 21 -4.92 -14.91 0.96
N SER A 22 -5.64 -15.92 1.47
CA SER A 22 -5.10 -16.80 2.52
C SER A 22 -3.93 -17.62 1.98
N MET A 23 -3.07 -18.13 2.86
CA MET A 23 -1.93 -18.98 2.45
C MET A 23 -2.37 -20.22 1.66
N SER A 24 -3.46 -20.88 2.08
CA SER A 24 -4.02 -22.00 1.32
C SER A 24 -4.42 -21.57 -0.10
N LYS A 25 -5.03 -20.39 -0.24
CA LYS A 25 -5.41 -19.86 -1.55
C LYS A 25 -4.19 -19.52 -2.41
N VAL A 26 -3.14 -18.96 -1.81
CA VAL A 26 -1.86 -18.71 -2.50
C VAL A 26 -1.28 -20.01 -3.06
N LEU A 27 -1.31 -21.10 -2.29
CA LEU A 27 -0.84 -22.41 -2.76
C LEU A 27 -1.69 -22.94 -3.92
N GLU A 28 -3.01 -22.81 -3.85
CA GLU A 28 -3.90 -23.16 -4.97
C GLU A 28 -3.56 -22.35 -6.23
N MET A 29 -3.33 -21.04 -6.10
CA MET A 29 -2.94 -20.16 -7.21
C MET A 29 -1.59 -20.56 -7.80
N LEU A 30 -0.65 -21.01 -6.96
CA LEU A 30 0.67 -21.48 -7.37
C LEU A 30 0.65 -22.88 -8.00
N GLN A 31 -0.27 -23.74 -7.60
CA GLN A 31 -0.39 -25.09 -8.15
C GLN A 31 -1.28 -25.12 -9.41
N GLY A 32 -2.23 -24.20 -9.52
CA GLY A 32 -3.20 -24.09 -10.62
C GLY A 32 -2.68 -23.41 -11.89
N SER A 33 -3.59 -23.27 -12.88
CA SER A 33 -3.36 -22.63 -14.18
C SER A 33 -3.37 -21.10 -14.09
N LEU A 34 -2.54 -20.46 -14.92
CA LEU A 34 -2.47 -19.00 -15.05
C LEU A 34 -3.76 -18.39 -15.61
N GLU A 35 -4.45 -19.09 -16.52
CA GLU A 35 -5.73 -18.64 -17.12
C GLU A 35 -6.84 -18.52 -16.06
N ALA A 36 -6.72 -19.23 -14.94
CA ALA A 36 -7.66 -19.19 -13.83
C ALA A 36 -7.38 -18.04 -12.84
N LEU A 37 -6.32 -17.25 -13.07
CA LEU A 37 -5.85 -16.24 -12.12
C LEU A 37 -6.18 -14.82 -12.61
N PRO A 38 -7.22 -14.17 -12.07
CA PRO A 38 -7.51 -12.78 -12.40
C PRO A 38 -6.40 -11.86 -11.88
N LEU A 39 -6.23 -10.70 -12.54
CA LEU A 39 -5.38 -9.63 -12.04
C LEU A 39 -5.93 -9.11 -10.70
N PRO A 40 -5.06 -8.73 -9.76
CA PRO A 40 -5.49 -8.13 -8.50
C PRO A 40 -6.13 -6.77 -8.74
N PRO A 41 -7.02 -6.32 -7.83
CA PRO A 41 -7.61 -5.00 -7.92
C PRO A 41 -6.54 -3.91 -7.83
N GLU A 42 -6.71 -2.85 -8.63
CA GLU A 42 -5.83 -1.68 -8.62
C GLU A 42 -5.74 -1.10 -7.20
N PRO A 43 -4.53 -0.82 -6.71
CA PRO A 43 -4.37 -0.18 -5.42
C PRO A 43 -5.00 1.21 -5.48
N LEU A 44 -5.89 1.51 -4.53
CA LEU A 44 -6.39 2.86 -4.34
C LEU A 44 -5.25 3.72 -3.78
N LEU A 45 -4.44 4.28 -4.66
CA LEU A 45 -3.47 5.29 -4.27
C LEU A 45 -4.28 6.53 -3.93
N SER A 46 -4.31 6.89 -2.64
CA SER A 46 -4.82 8.19 -2.20
C SER A 46 -3.89 9.27 -2.76
N SER A 47 -4.11 9.66 -4.02
CA SER A 47 -3.54 10.87 -4.56
C SER A 47 -4.17 12.03 -3.79
N PRO A 48 -3.40 12.95 -3.17
CA PRO A 48 -3.97 14.25 -2.84
C PRO A 48 -4.43 14.82 -4.17
N ALA A 49 -5.75 14.91 -4.35
CA ALA A 49 -6.38 15.29 -5.60
C ALA A 49 -5.59 16.45 -6.22
N ALA A 50 -5.03 16.24 -7.41
CA ALA A 50 -4.63 17.37 -8.23
C ALA A 50 -5.90 18.19 -8.41
N ILE A 51 -5.92 19.38 -7.80
CA ILE A 51 -7.05 20.30 -7.83
C ILE A 51 -7.30 20.61 -9.31
N SER A 52 -8.32 19.98 -9.88
CA SER A 52 -8.89 20.43 -11.15
C SER A 52 -9.63 21.73 -10.85
N PRO A 53 -9.38 22.84 -11.56
CA PRO A 53 -10.04 24.11 -11.28
C PRO A 53 -11.49 24.05 -11.76
N GLN A 54 -12.35 23.44 -10.95
CA GLN A 54 -13.79 23.60 -11.10
C GLN A 54 -14.20 24.85 -10.34
N ILE A 55 -14.41 25.92 -11.09
CA ILE A 55 -14.97 27.18 -10.61
C ILE A 55 -16.35 26.88 -10.04
N SER A 56 -16.48 26.91 -8.72
CA SER A 56 -17.77 26.90 -8.01
C SER A 56 -17.62 27.73 -6.74
N ASN A 57 -18.03 28.97 -6.89
CA ASN A 57 -18.25 29.99 -5.88
C ASN A 57 -19.22 29.53 -4.79
N THR A 58 -18.74 29.34 -3.54
CA THR A 58 -19.42 29.72 -2.29
C THR A 58 -18.44 29.65 -1.10
N THR A 59 -18.46 30.69 -0.29
CA THR A 59 -17.54 31.12 0.76
C THR A 59 -17.64 30.32 2.07
N SER A 60 -16.50 29.97 2.70
CA SER A 60 -16.12 30.36 4.09
C SER A 60 -15.09 29.41 4.71
N SER A 61 -14.05 30.02 5.26
CA SER A 61 -12.85 29.45 5.88
C SER A 61 -13.09 28.76 7.22
N VAL A 62 -12.41 27.61 7.45
CA VAL A 62 -11.84 27.28 8.76
C VAL A 62 -10.43 26.71 8.55
N ILE A 63 -9.43 27.45 9.01
CA ILE A 63 -8.03 27.04 9.09
C ILE A 63 -7.92 25.86 10.06
N MET A 64 -7.39 24.72 9.62
CA MET A 64 -6.73 23.76 10.51
C MET A 64 -5.29 23.59 10.05
N GLN A 65 -4.41 24.30 10.74
CA GLN A 65 -2.98 24.02 10.76
C GLN A 65 -2.79 22.60 11.31
N GLY A 66 -2.43 21.66 10.44
CA GLY A 66 -2.00 20.31 10.82
C GLY A 66 -0.52 20.15 10.49
N VAL A 67 0.32 20.21 11.53
CA VAL A 67 1.78 20.03 11.54
C VAL A 67 2.24 18.88 10.62
N PRO A 68 3.31 19.04 9.81
CA PRO A 68 3.89 17.92 9.07
C PRO A 68 4.41 16.89 10.08
N ARG A 69 3.92 15.64 9.99
CA ARG A 69 4.41 14.51 10.77
C ARG A 69 5.90 14.32 10.46
N THR A 70 6.77 14.83 11.32
CA THR A 70 8.15 14.35 11.44
C THR A 70 8.06 12.90 11.88
N LEU A 71 8.31 11.96 10.96
CA LEU A 71 8.50 10.57 11.35
C LEU A 71 9.82 10.51 12.13
N GLU A 72 9.67 10.25 13.42
CA GLU A 72 10.75 9.96 14.36
C GLU A 72 11.74 8.96 13.76
N THR A 73 12.95 9.43 13.45
CA THR A 73 14.12 8.56 13.47
C THR A 73 14.46 8.33 14.92
N ASN A 74 14.09 7.19 15.50
CA ASN A 74 14.69 6.76 16.75
C ASN A 74 14.92 5.25 16.81
N SER A 75 16.16 4.95 17.21
CA SER A 75 16.62 3.84 18.04
C SER A 75 16.74 2.44 17.46
N LEU A 76 17.75 2.20 16.61
CA LEU A 76 18.40 0.88 16.60
C LEU A 76 19.87 0.92 16.17
N LEU A 77 20.69 1.77 16.81
CA LEU A 77 22.16 1.67 16.79
C LEU A 77 22.80 2.30 18.05
N ASP A 78 22.23 2.08 19.24
CA ASP A 78 22.87 2.39 20.53
C ASP A 78 23.33 1.12 21.29
N ASP A 79 23.65 0.04 20.57
CA ASP A 79 24.17 -1.22 21.15
C ASP A 79 25.59 -1.56 20.64
N VAL A 80 26.45 -0.56 20.44
CA VAL A 80 27.90 -0.78 20.21
C VAL A 80 28.76 0.12 21.11
N SER A 81 28.44 0.17 22.40
CA SER A 81 29.33 0.78 23.41
C SER A 81 29.21 0.11 24.79
N SER A 82 29.20 -1.21 24.83
CA SER A 82 29.33 -1.96 26.10
C SER A 82 30.28 -3.16 25.99
N ASN A 83 31.28 -3.05 25.10
CA ASN A 83 32.28 -4.10 24.89
C ASN A 83 33.67 -3.48 24.66
N THR A 84 34.16 -2.64 25.57
CA THR A 84 35.59 -2.46 25.90
C THR A 84 35.69 -1.90 27.31
#